data_AF-A0A5K7Z9H7-F1
#
_entry.id   AF-A0A5K7Z9H7-F1
#
_cell.length_a   1.000
_cell.length_b   1.000
_cell.length_c   1.000
_cell.angle_alpha   90.00
_cell.angle_beta   90.00
_cell.angle_gamma   90.00
#
_symmetry.space_group_name_H-M   'P 1'
#
loop_
_entity.id
_entity.type
_entity.pdbx_description
1 polymer ?
#
loop_
_entity_poly.entity_id
_entity_poly.type
_entity_poly.pdbx_seq_one_letter_code
_entity_poly.pdbx_strand_id
1 'polypeptide(L)' 'MKCEAILPGLSFLAFLFSFVLHEIAHGLAACRCGDLTAYDAGRITANPVKHLHFWGSFQVPLIMAALSFPFVLAWENRSR' A
#
# COMPACT_ATOMS: atom_id res chain seq x y z
N MET A 1 5.89 6.22 29.05
CA MET A 1 5.97 5.08 28.11
C MET A 1 4.61 4.63 27.52
N LYS A 2 3.47 5.31 27.71
CA LYS A 2 2.17 4.89 27.11
C LYS A 2 1.80 5.68 25.84
N CYS A 3 2.20 6.94 25.71
CA CYS A 3 1.81 7.78 24.57
C CYS A 3 2.56 7.44 23.26
N GLU A 4 3.82 7.01 23.35
CA GLU A 4 4.67 6.66 22.19
C GLU A 4 4.10 5.50 21.35
N ALA A 5 3.32 4.60 21.95
CA ALA A 5 2.73 3.44 21.25
C ALA A 5 1.34 3.70 20.66
N ILE A 6 0.64 4.74 21.14
CA ILE A 6 -0.71 5.08 20.67
C ILE A 6 -0.65 5.80 19.32
N LEU A 7 0.34 6.68 19.15
CA LEU A 7 0.57 7.44 17.92
C LEU A 7 0.81 6.55 16.68
N PRO A 8 1.68 5.53 16.71
CA PRO A 8 1.86 4.62 15.57
C PRO A 8 0.64 3.74 15.33
N GLY A 9 -0.07 3.30 16.37
CA GLY A 9 -1.30 2.52 16.23
C GLY A 9 -2.40 3.28 15.49
N LEU A 10 -2.64 4.54 15.85
CA LEU A 10 -3.61 5.41 15.19
C LEU A 10 -3.20 5.70 13.73
N SER A 11 -1.91 5.97 13.51
CA SER A 11 -1.37 6.23 12.16
C SER A 11 -1.54 5.03 11.23
N PHE A 12 -1.29 3.82 11.74
CA PHE A 12 -1.49 2.58 10.98
C PHE A 12 -2.96 2.33 10.64
N LEU A 13 -3.87 2.59 11.58
CA LEU A 13 -5.31 2.48 11.33
C LEU A 13 -5.78 3.46 10.25
N ALA A 14 -5.31 4.72 10.33
CA ALA A 14 -5.59 5.73 9.31
C ALA A 14 -5.03 5.33 7.94
N PHE A 15 -3.83 4.75 7.91
CA PHE A 15 -3.23 4.23 6.69
C PHE A 15 -4.06 3.10 6.07
N LEU A 16 -4.46 2.11 6.86
CA LEU A 16 -5.30 0.99 6.37
C LEU A 16 -6.62 1.50 5.79
N PHE A 17 -7.26 2.45 6.46
CA PHE A 17 -8.50 3.06 5.97
C PHE A 17 -8.29 3.82 4.66
N SER A 18 -7.27 4.68 4.59
CA SER A 18 -6.91 5.43 3.39
C SER A 18 -6.59 4.51 2.21
N PHE A 19 -5.83 3.44 2.45
CA PHE A 19 -5.48 2.44 1.44
C PHE A 19 -6.73 1.75 0.87
N VAL A 20 -7.66 1.29 1.71
CA VAL A 20 -8.88 0.63 1.24
C VAL A 20 -9.73 1.58 0.39
N LEU A 21 -9.86 2.85 0.81
CA LEU A 21 -10.60 3.85 0.03
C LEU A 21 -9.92 4.14 -1.31
N HIS A 22 -8.59 4.19 -1.35
CA HIS A 22 -7.82 4.39 -2.58
C HIS A 22 -8.08 3.29 -3.60
N GLU A 23 -8.03 2.02 -3.19
CA GLU A 23 -8.25 0.87 -4.07
C GLU A 23 -9.72 0.78 -4.54
N ILE A 24 -10.68 1.10 -3.67
CA ILE A 24 -12.09 1.19 -4.05
C ILE A 24 -12.30 2.30 -5.09
N ALA A 25 -11.63 3.45 -4.93
CA ALA A 25 -11.73 4.56 -5.88
C ALA A 25 -11.17 4.19 -7.26
N HIS A 26 -10.04 3.48 -7.32
CA HIS A 26 -9.51 2.93 -8.57
C HIS A 26 -10.47 1.94 -9.22
N GLY A 27 -11.00 0.99 -8.44
CA GLY A 27 -11.97 0.02 -8.94
C GLY A 27 -13.24 0.69 -9.48
N LEU A 28 -13.74 1.73 -8.80
CA LEU A 28 -14.90 2.49 -9.24
C LEU A 28 -14.61 3.33 -10.48
N ALA A 29 -13.43 3.95 -10.56
CA ALA A 29 -12.99 4.68 -11.75
C ALA A 29 -12.87 3.76 -12.96
N ALA A 30 -12.27 2.58 -12.79
CA ALA A 30 -12.17 1.55 -13.82
C ALA A 30 -13.55 1.11 -14.32
N CYS A 31 -14.51 0.87 -13.40
CA CYS A 31 -15.88 0.54 -13.75
C CYS A 31 -16.54 1.63 -14.59
N ARG A 32 -16.32 2.91 -14.25
CA ARG A 32 -16.83 4.05 -15.01
C ARG A 32 -16.18 4.18 -16.38
N CYS A 33 -14.94 3.73 -16.52
CA CYS A 33 -14.22 3.64 -17.79
C CYS A 33 -14.52 2.36 -18.59
N GLY A 34 -15.39 1.47 -18.07
CA GLY A 34 -15.83 0.24 -18.74
C GLY A 34 -15.02 -1.01 -18.42
N ASP A 35 -14.03 -0.95 -17.53
CA ASP A 35 -13.32 -2.13 -17.02
C ASP A 35 -14.01 -2.68 -15.77
N LEU A 36 -14.73 -3.79 -15.94
CA LEU A 36 -15.48 -4.47 -14.89
C LEU A 36 -14.65 -5.50 -14.12
N THR A 37 -13.36 -5.70 -14.42
CA THR A 37 -12.53 -6.76 -13.84
C THR A 37 -12.52 -6.74 -12.30
N ALA A 38 -12.42 -5.55 -11.70
CA ALA A 38 -12.41 -5.39 -10.23
C ALA A 38 -13.80 -5.59 -9.61
N TYR A 39 -14.86 -5.23 -10.33
CA TYR A 39 -16.25 -5.42 -9.91
C TYR A 39 -16.63 -6.90 -9.94
N ASP A 40 -16.35 -7.58 -11.06
CA ASP A 40 -16.65 -9.00 -11.26
C ASP A 40 -15.84 -9.89 -10.31
N ALA A 41 -14.60 -9.49 -9.99
CA ALA A 41 -13.78 -10.18 -8.99
C ALA A 41 -14.24 -9.94 -7.53
N GLY A 42 -15.27 -9.11 -7.29
CA GLY A 42 -15.78 -8.80 -5.96
C GLY A 42 -14.74 -8.08 -5.08
N ARG A 43 -13.82 -7.33 -5.69
CA ARG A 43 -12.73 -6.61 -5.00
C ARG A 43 -13.13 -5.22 -4.53
N ILE A 44 -14.27 -4.68 -4.98
CA ILE A 44 -14.82 -3.41 -4.47
C ILE A 44 -15.48 -3.65 -3.11
N THR A 45 -14.66 -3.74 -2.06
CA THR A 45 -15.10 -4.12 -0.71
C THR A 45 -14.31 -3.38 0.36
N ALA A 46 -14.95 -3.09 1.50
CA ALA A 46 -14.28 -2.46 2.64
C ALA A 46 -13.34 -3.42 3.40
N ASN A 47 -13.25 -4.69 3.00
CA ASN A 47 -12.39 -5.66 3.64
C ASN A 47 -10.92 -5.50 3.16
N PRO A 48 -9.99 -5.02 4.01
CA PRO A 48 -8.59 -4.79 3.63
C PRO A 48 -7.87 -6.06 3.17
N VAL A 49 -8.28 -7.24 3.66
CA VAL A 49 -7.63 -8.51 3.32
C VAL A 49 -7.84 -8.87 1.85
N LYS A 50 -8.98 -8.50 1.27
CA LYS A 50 -9.30 -8.79 -0.14
C LYS A 50 -8.49 -7.94 -1.12
N HIS A 51 -7.85 -6.87 -0.63
CA HIS A 51 -6.97 -5.99 -1.40
C HIS A 51 -5.48 -6.40 -1.27
N LEU A 52 -5.15 -7.32 -0.37
CA LEU A 52 -3.78 -7.80 -0.19
C LEU A 52 -3.47 -8.86 -1.26
N HIS A 53 -2.79 -8.44 -2.32
CA HIS A 53 -2.30 -9.32 -3.37
C HIS A 53 -0.79 -9.49 -3.24
N PHE A 54 -0.28 -10.72 -3.35
CA PHE A 54 1.17 -10.99 -3.22
C PHE A 54 2.02 -10.11 -4.16
N TRP A 55 1.59 -9.97 -5.41
CA TRP A 55 2.29 -9.17 -6.42
C TRP A 55 2.32 -7.67 -6.07
N GLY A 56 1.21 -7.10 -5.61
CA GLY A 56 1.14 -5.66 -5.29
C GLY A 56 1.69 -5.33 -3.89
N SER A 57 1.27 -6.08 -2.88
CA SER A 57 1.52 -5.76 -1.47
C SER A 57 2.88 -6.24 -0.97
N PHE A 58 3.49 -7.27 -1.58
CA PHE A 58 4.76 -7.82 -1.11
C PHE A 58 5.91 -7.58 -2.07
N GLN A 59 5.73 -7.83 -3.37
CA GLN A 59 6.82 -7.66 -4.33
C GLN A 59 7.15 -6.20 -4.64
N VAL A 60 6.17 -5.30 -4.75
CA VAL A 60 6.46 -3.89 -5.01
C VAL A 60 7.32 -3.28 -3.89
N PRO A 61 7.01 -3.46 -2.60
CA PRO A 61 7.90 -3.02 -1.51
C PRO A 61 9.26 -3.72 -1.53
N LEU A 62 9.32 -5.01 -1.86
CA LEU A 62 10.58 -5.76 -1.91
C LEU A 62 11.49 -5.28 -3.04
N ILE A 63 10.93 -5.05 -4.23
CA ILE A 63 11.64 -4.50 -5.39
C ILE A 63 12.08 -3.07 -5.07
N MET A 64 11.21 -2.24 -4.51
CA MET A 64 11.57 -0.90 -4.08
C MET A 64 12.69 -0.91 -3.03
N ALA A 65 12.65 -1.82 -2.06
CA ALA A 65 13.73 -1.97 -1.08
C ALA A 65 15.04 -2.42 -1.73
N ALA A 66 14.99 -3.37 -2.66
CA ALA A 66 16.16 -3.84 -3.41
C ALA A 66 16.76 -2.75 -4.31
N LEU A 67 15.92 -1.94 -4.96
CA LEU A 67 16.35 -0.81 -5.80
C LEU A 67 16.80 0.41 -4.99
N SER A 68 16.27 0.59 -3.77
CA SER A 68 16.72 1.64 -2.83
C SER A 68 18.02 1.27 -2.13
N PHE A 69 18.36 -0.02 -2.05
CA PHE A 69 19.60 -0.53 -1.46
C PHE A 69 20.87 0.14 -2.03
N PRO A 70 21.04 0.28 -3.37
CA PRO A 70 22.17 1.04 -3.92
C PRO A 70 22.11 2.55 -3.60
N PHE A 71 20.93 3.17 -3.45
CA PHE A 71 20.83 4.58 -3.06
C PHE A 71 21.26 4.80 -1.60
N VAL A 72 20.85 3.93 -0.67
CA VAL A 72 21.25 3.98 0.75
C VAL A 72 22.75 3.73 0.92
N LEU A 73 23.31 2.74 0.23
CA LEU A 73 24.75 2.47 0.24
C LEU A 73 25.56 3.61 -0.40
N ALA A 74 25.07 4.20 -1.50
CA ALA A 74 25.72 5.35 -2.14
C ALA A 74 25.68 6.62 -1.28
N TRP A 75 24.62 6.82 -0.50
CA TRP A 75 24.51 7.92 0.47
C TRP A 75 25.52 7.76 1.62
N GLU A 76 25.66 6.55 2.16
CA GLU A 76 26.64 6.26 3.22
C GLU A 76 28.09 6.33 2.70
N ASN A 77 28.35 5.97 1.43
CA ASN A 77 29.68 6.14 0.82
C ASN A 77 30.02 7.59 0.42
N ARG A 78 29.10 8.54 0.57
CA ARG A 78 29.31 9.97 0.30
C ARG A 78 29.72 10.76 1.56
N SER A 79 29.59 10.17 2.75
CA SER A 79 29.87 10.83 4.04
C SER A 79 31.26 10.52 4.63
N ARG A 80 32.20 10.02 3.82
CA ARG A 80 33.63 9.94 4.18
C ARG A 80 34.49 10.75 3.22
#